data_AF-A0A957WNR0-F1
#
_entry.id   AF-A0A957WNR0-F1
#
_cell.length_a   1.000
_cell.length_b   1.000
_cell.length_c   1.000
_cell.angle_alpha   90.00
_cell.angle_beta   90.00
_cell.angle_gamma   90.00
#
_symmetry.space_group_name_H-M   'P 1'
#
loop_
_entity.id
_entity.type
_entity.pdbx_description
1 polymer ?
#
loop_
_entity_poly.entity_id
_entity_poly.type
_entity_poly.pdbx_seq_one_letter_code
_entity_poly.pdbx_strand_id
1 'polypeptide(L)'
;MCNHFTTLAVSNDRRLIMQCEHGTVHLTWDVVTMHLTPAQFYEVSELFSECCSASFTQVRRRKCLVNYIESHNYYQLWLQGVGVNLAPVDFLVLADLVRVALTELQRRPADRPDNPGDQSAPNRFKTVPASPSAPFSLN
;
A
#
# COMPACT_ATOMS: atom_id res chain seq x y z
N MET A 1 -14.39 9.06 18.85
CA MET A 1 -14.60 9.38 17.42
C MET A 1 -15.30 10.73 17.35
N CYS A 2 -14.84 11.65 16.49
CA CYS A 2 -15.51 12.93 16.30
C CYS A 2 -16.76 12.71 15.43
N ASN A 3 -17.88 13.28 15.84
CA ASN A 3 -19.17 13.06 15.19
C ASN A 3 -19.61 14.26 14.35
N HIS A 4 -19.09 15.46 14.63
CA HIS A 4 -19.52 16.68 13.96
C HIS A 4 -18.30 17.45 13.44
N PHE A 5 -18.29 17.70 12.14
CA PHE A 5 -17.21 18.44 11.49
C PHE A 5 -17.74 19.70 10.86
N THR A 6 -17.09 20.82 11.17
CA THR A 6 -17.24 22.07 10.44
C THR A 6 -16.11 22.16 9.44
N THR A 7 -16.45 22.20 8.15
CA THR A 7 -15.44 22.40 7.11
C THR A 7 -14.94 23.83 7.12
N LEU A 8 -13.63 24.00 7.33
CA LEU A 8 -12.97 25.30 7.37
C LEU A 8 -12.46 25.73 5.99
N ALA A 9 -11.92 24.79 5.21
CA ALA A 9 -11.44 25.06 3.86
C ALA A 9 -11.53 23.80 2.99
N VAL A 10 -11.89 23.97 1.72
CA VAL A 10 -11.92 22.88 0.73
C VAL A 10 -11.21 23.34 -0.52
N SER A 11 -10.26 22.53 -0.99
CA SER A 11 -9.72 22.62 -2.34
C SER A 11 -10.39 21.59 -3.25
N ASN A 12 -10.49 20.34 -2.78
CA ASN A 12 -11.23 19.26 -3.45
C ASN A 12 -11.63 18.16 -2.44
N ASP A 13 -12.18 17.07 -2.94
CA ASP A 13 -12.62 15.87 -2.20
C ASP A 13 -11.50 15.19 -1.39
N ARG A 14 -10.23 15.48 -1.69
CA ARG A 14 -9.05 14.90 -1.03
C ARG A 14 -8.20 15.93 -0.30
N ARG A 15 -8.58 17.21 -0.32
CA ARG A 15 -7.83 18.33 0.23
C ARG A 15 -8.80 19.27 0.93
N LEU A 16 -9.02 18.99 2.22
CA LEU A 16 -9.92 19.76 3.05
C LEU A 16 -9.41 19.84 4.48
N ILE A 17 -9.73 20.95 5.12
CA ILE A 17 -9.44 21.26 6.50
C ILE A 17 -10.78 21.34 7.22
N MET A 18 -10.95 20.59 8.30
CA MET A 18 -12.16 20.59 9.12
C MET A 18 -11.80 20.83 10.58
N GLN A 19 -12.75 21.31 11.36
CA GLN A 19 -12.67 21.34 12.81
C GLN A 19 -13.77 20.45 13.40
N CYS A 20 -13.42 19.61 14.36
CA CYS A 20 -14.42 18.81 15.07
C CYS A 20 -15.05 19.57 16.23
N GLU A 21 -16.10 19.00 16.84
CA GLU A 21 -16.80 19.56 17.99
C GLU A 21 -15.90 19.82 19.22
N HIS A 22 -14.73 19.19 19.29
CA HIS A 22 -13.75 19.36 20.36
C HIS A 22 -12.73 20.49 20.08
N GLY A 23 -12.86 21.19 18.95
CA GLY A 23 -11.95 22.26 18.54
C GLY A 23 -10.68 21.78 17.80
N THR A 24 -10.45 20.47 17.69
CA THR A 24 -9.31 19.89 16.96
C THR A 24 -9.46 20.12 15.45
N VAL A 25 -8.39 20.55 14.80
CA VAL A 25 -8.33 20.74 13.34
C VAL A 25 -7.82 19.46 12.68
N HIS A 26 -8.59 18.95 11.72
CA HIS A 26 -8.32 17.77 10.92
C HIS A 26 -7.92 18.20 9.51
N LEU A 27 -6.75 17.73 9.05
CA LEU A 27 -6.31 17.87 7.67
C LEU A 27 -6.52 16.54 6.92
N THR A 28 -7.25 16.59 5.81
CA THR A 28 -7.27 15.53 4.82
C THR A 28 -6.54 16.06 3.59
N TRP A 29 -5.45 15.41 3.22
CA TRP A 29 -4.61 15.80 2.09
C TRP A 29 -4.12 14.53 1.39
N ASP A 30 -4.43 14.37 0.09
CA ASP A 30 -3.94 13.37 -0.87
C ASP A 30 -3.51 12.01 -0.28
N VAL A 31 -4.28 10.94 -0.58
CA VAL A 31 -4.00 9.53 -0.26
C VAL A 31 -2.50 9.25 -0.16
N VAL A 32 -1.99 9.06 1.07
CA VAL A 32 -0.57 8.83 1.28
C VAL A 32 -0.24 7.41 0.82
N THR A 33 0.59 7.30 -0.22
CA THR A 33 1.17 6.02 -0.65
C THR A 33 2.60 5.95 -0.14
N MET A 34 2.93 4.87 0.57
CA MET A 34 4.27 4.63 1.10
C MET A 34 4.96 3.54 0.29
N HIS A 35 6.14 3.86 -0.22
CA HIS A 35 7.00 2.89 -0.90
C HIS A 35 7.99 2.34 0.12
N LEU A 36 8.00 1.01 0.30
CA LEU A 36 8.92 0.31 1.20
C LEU A 36 9.83 -0.61 0.38
N THR A 37 11.12 -0.60 0.67
CA THR A 37 12.01 -1.67 0.20
C THR A 37 11.63 -2.98 0.89
N PRO A 38 12.00 -4.16 0.33
CA PRO A 38 11.73 -5.43 0.99
C PRO A 38 12.26 -5.48 2.43
N ALA A 39 13.47 -4.99 2.69
CA ALA A 39 14.04 -4.90 4.03
C ALA A 39 13.20 -4.05 4.99
N GLN A 40 12.70 -2.90 4.52
CA GLN A 40 11.80 -2.06 5.32
C GLN A 40 10.45 -2.75 5.57
N PHE A 41 9.92 -3.48 4.57
CA PHE A 41 8.69 -4.23 4.72
C PHE A 41 8.83 -5.37 5.74
N TYR A 42 9.97 -6.08 5.77
CA TYR A 42 10.27 -7.07 6.80
C TYR A 42 10.30 -6.45 8.21
N GLU A 43 10.87 -5.24 8.36
CA GLU A 43 10.82 -4.54 9.65
C GLU A 43 9.39 -4.21 10.10
N VAL A 44 8.51 -3.87 9.15
CA VAL A 44 7.09 -3.64 9.42
C VAL A 44 6.39 -4.94 9.81
N SER A 45 6.66 -6.06 9.13
CA SER A 45 6.03 -7.34 9.48
C SER A 45 6.43 -7.85 10.87
N GLU A 46 7.69 -7.68 11.25
CA GLU A 46 8.17 -8.03 12.60
C GLU A 46 7.49 -7.17 13.67
N LEU A 47 7.30 -5.88 13.41
CA LEU A 47 6.57 -4.97 14.29
C LEU A 47 5.13 -5.46 14.55
N PHE A 48 4.41 -5.85 13.50
CA PHE A 48 3.04 -6.36 13.63
C PHE A 48 2.98 -7.71 14.34
N SER A 49 3.94 -8.61 14.07
CA SER A 49 4.05 -9.90 14.77
C SER A 49 4.19 -9.72 16.28
N GLU A 50 5.03 -8.78 16.71
CA GLU A 50 5.20 -8.43 18.12
C GLU A 50 3.91 -7.84 18.73
N CYS A 51 3.24 -6.93 18.02
CA CYS A 51 1.96 -6.37 18.46
C CYS A 51 0.87 -7.45 18.65
N CYS A 52 0.86 -8.50 17.84
CA CYS A 52 -0.15 -9.55 17.92
C CYS A 52 0.16 -10.66 18.94
N SER A 53 1.37 -10.71 19.50
CA SER A 53 1.82 -11.81 20.37
C SER A 53 1.73 -11.52 21.86
N ALA A 54 1.52 -10.26 22.26
CA ALA A 54 1.40 -9.85 23.66
C ALA A 54 0.44 -8.67 23.81
N SER A 55 -0.06 -8.46 25.03
CA SER A 55 -0.65 -7.17 25.38
C SER A 55 0.45 -6.11 25.38
N PHE A 56 0.22 -4.99 24.68
CA PHE A 56 1.20 -3.92 24.55
C PHE A 56 0.54 -2.55 24.63
N THR A 57 1.27 -1.59 25.19
CA THR A 57 0.94 -0.16 25.10
C THR A 57 1.77 0.52 24.02
N GLN A 58 2.99 0.04 23.77
CA GLN A 58 3.89 0.54 22.75
C GLN A 58 4.82 -0.56 22.26
N VAL A 59 5.03 -0.61 20.95
CA VAL A 59 6.08 -1.41 20.30
C VAL A 59 6.84 -0.50 19.35
N ARG A 60 8.18 -0.48 19.45
CA ARG A 60 9.03 0.37 18.61
C ARG A 60 10.15 -0.43 17.96
N ARG A 61 10.35 -0.23 16.66
CA ARG A 61 11.49 -0.77 15.91
C ARG A 61 12.04 0.28 14.96
N ARG A 62 13.33 0.62 15.05
CA ARG A 62 14.01 1.60 14.18
C ARG A 62 13.14 2.84 13.87
N LYS A 63 12.58 2.91 12.65
CA LYS A 63 11.76 4.01 12.10
C LYS A 63 10.25 3.70 12.11
N CYS A 64 9.84 2.68 12.85
CA CYS A 64 8.48 2.21 12.98
C CYS A 64 8.06 2.18 14.47
N LEU A 65 6.81 2.54 14.75
CA LEU A 65 6.26 2.60 16.10
C LEU A 65 4.76 2.31 16.04
N VAL A 66 4.28 1.50 16.98
CA VAL A 66 2.85 1.35 17.27
C VAL A 66 2.63 1.73 18.72
N ASN A 67 1.69 2.65 18.98
CA ASN A 67 1.17 2.91 20.32
C ASN A 67 -0.30 2.50 20.37
N TYR A 68 -0.72 1.82 21.43
CA TYR A 68 -2.13 1.66 21.74
C TYR A 68 -2.58 2.75 22.71
N ILE A 69 -3.55 3.57 22.30
CA ILE A 69 -4.08 4.67 23.10
C ILE A 69 -5.41 4.22 23.71
N GLU A 70 -5.34 3.65 24.91
CA GLU A 70 -6.49 3.06 25.61
C GLU A 70 -7.65 4.04 25.82
N SER A 71 -7.36 5.29 26.19
CA SER A 71 -8.36 6.33 26.48
C SER A 71 -9.29 6.65 25.31
N HIS A 72 -8.86 6.35 24.08
CA HIS A 72 -9.61 6.64 22.86
C HIS A 72 -9.83 5.40 21.99
N ASN A 73 -9.34 4.24 22.45
CA ASN A 73 -9.41 2.95 21.77
C ASN A 73 -8.95 3.00 20.31
N TYR A 74 -7.71 3.44 20.06
CA TYR A 74 -7.11 3.40 18.73
C TYR A 74 -5.60 3.12 18.79
N TYR A 75 -5.04 2.71 17.65
CA TYR A 75 -3.61 2.51 17.47
C TYR A 75 -3.00 3.68 16.70
N GLN A 76 -1.88 4.22 17.20
CA GLN A 76 -1.03 5.14 16.44
C GLN A 76 0.07 4.35 15.77
N LEU A 77 0.00 4.23 14.45
CA LEU A 77 1.04 3.61 13.65
C LEU A 77 1.89 4.70 13.01
N TRP A 78 3.19 4.67 13.27
CA TRP A 78 4.18 5.49 12.58
C TRP A 78 5.09 4.59 11.76
N LEU A 79 5.20 4.86 10.47
CA LEU A 79 6.08 4.17 9.54
C LEU A 79 6.91 5.21 8.79
N GLN A 80 8.24 5.15 8.89
CA GLN A 80 9.17 6.02 8.15
C GLN A 80 8.85 7.53 8.28
N GLY A 81 8.28 7.96 9.41
CA GLY A 81 7.90 9.36 9.67
C GLY A 81 6.48 9.75 9.25
N VAL A 82 5.70 8.85 8.66
CA VAL A 82 4.26 9.05 8.41
C VAL A 82 3.47 8.38 9.52
N GLY A 83 2.57 9.13 10.15
CA GLY A 83 1.68 8.65 11.21
C GLY A 83 0.24 8.46 10.72
N VAL A 84 -0.40 7.38 11.15
CA VAL A 84 -1.82 7.11 10.93
C VAL A 84 -2.46 6.60 12.23
N ASN A 85 -3.69 7.05 12.51
CA ASN A 85 -4.50 6.52 13.60
C ASN A 85 -5.44 5.45 13.03
N LEU A 86 -5.46 4.28 13.63
CA LEU A 86 -6.27 3.13 13.18
C LEU A 86 -7.22 2.70 14.29
N ALA A 87 -8.49 2.45 13.96
CA ALA A 87 -9.38 1.76 14.87
C ALA A 87 -8.90 0.31 15.07
N PRO A 88 -9.30 -0.39 16.16
CA PRO A 88 -8.81 -1.74 16.43
C PRO A 88 -9.08 -2.73 15.30
N VAL A 89 -10.26 -2.65 14.66
CA VAL A 89 -10.60 -3.49 13.52
C VAL A 89 -9.68 -3.24 12.32
N ASP A 90 -9.40 -1.97 12.01
CA ASP A 90 -8.53 -1.61 10.88
C ASP A 90 -7.08 -2.03 11.13
N PHE A 91 -6.62 -1.92 12.38
CA PHE A 91 -5.29 -2.40 12.79
C PHE A 91 -5.14 -3.90 12.55
N LEU A 92 -6.14 -4.69 12.94
CA LEU A 92 -6.14 -6.15 12.73
C LEU A 92 -6.20 -6.52 11.24
N VAL A 93 -7.00 -5.80 10.44
CA VAL A 93 -7.04 -5.99 8.99
C VAL A 93 -5.67 -5.70 8.37
N LEU A 94 -5.03 -4.59 8.76
CA LEU A 94 -3.70 -4.25 8.26
C LEU A 94 -2.65 -5.29 8.67
N ALA A 95 -2.69 -5.77 9.92
CA ALA A 95 -1.80 -6.82 10.40
C ALA A 95 -1.92 -8.11 9.57
N ASP A 96 -3.16 -8.52 9.24
CA ASP A 96 -3.39 -9.70 8.40
C ASP A 96 -2.87 -9.50 6.96
N LEU A 97 -3.13 -8.33 6.37
CA LEU A 97 -2.61 -7.99 5.03
C LEU A 97 -1.09 -8.04 4.99
N VAL A 98 -0.40 -7.51 6.00
CA VAL A 98 1.06 -7.56 6.11
C VAL A 98 1.56 -9.01 6.20
N ARG A 99 0.89 -9.84 7.01
CA ARG A 99 1.22 -11.28 7.15
C ARG A 99 1.04 -12.04 5.84
N VAL A 100 -0.06 -11.80 5.11
CA VAL A 100 -0.32 -12.42 3.80
C VAL A 100 0.74 -11.98 2.78
N ALA A 101 1.03 -10.69 2.70
CA ALA A 101 2.04 -10.15 1.79
C ALA A 101 3.45 -10.70 2.08
N LEU A 102 3.82 -10.86 3.36
CA LEU A 102 5.08 -11.49 3.75
C LEU A 102 5.20 -12.92 3.22
N THR A 103 4.11 -13.70 3.34
CA THR A 103 4.06 -15.09 2.84
C THR A 103 4.27 -15.13 1.33
N GLU A 104 3.64 -14.22 0.59
CA GLU A 104 3.78 -14.15 -0.88
C GLU A 104 5.18 -13.70 -1.31
N LEU A 105 5.80 -12.75 -0.61
CA LEU A 105 7.18 -12.32 -0.88
C LEU A 105 8.20 -13.45 -0.68
N GLN A 106 7.98 -14.33 0.31
CA GLN A 106 8.84 -15.50 0.52
C GLN A 106 8.69 -16.55 -0.59
N ARG A 107 7.50 -16.65 -1.21
CA ARG A 107 7.23 -17.56 -2.34
C ARG A 107 7.79 -17.05 -3.66
N ARG A 108 7.93 -15.73 -3.79
CA ARG A 108 8.43 -15.04 -4.99
C ARG A 108 9.58 -14.10 -4.62
N PRO A 109 10.75 -14.63 -4.22
CA PRO A 109 11.92 -13.79 -4.04
C PRO A 109 12.16 -13.06 -5.37
N ALA A 110 12.25 -11.73 -5.31
CA ALA A 110 12.28 -10.85 -6.48
C ALA A 110 13.13 -11.44 -7.61
N ASP A 111 12.53 -11.59 -8.79
CA ASP A 111 13.26 -11.94 -10.00
C ASP A 111 14.45 -10.99 -10.16
N ARG A 112 15.57 -11.62 -10.46
CA ARG A 112 16.92 -11.08 -10.69
C ARG A 112 16.86 -9.76 -11.49
N PRO A 113 17.74 -8.77 -11.23
CA PRO A 113 17.77 -7.54 -12.02
C PRO A 113 17.90 -7.87 -13.51
N ASP A 114 17.18 -7.10 -14.33
CA ASP A 114 17.23 -7.15 -15.78
C ASP A 114 18.66 -7.36 -16.28
N ASN A 115 18.84 -8.44 -17.03
CA ASN A 115 20.09 -8.75 -17.70
C ASN A 115 20.40 -7.60 -18.69
N PRO A 116 21.50 -6.84 -18.55
CA PRO A 116 21.90 -5.85 -19.56
C PRO A 116 22.53 -6.62 -20.72
N GLY A 117 21.71 -7.31 -21.50
CA GLY A 117 22.20 -8.32 -22.42
C GLY A 117 21.20 -8.72 -23.50
N ASP A 118 20.44 -7.75 -24.02
CA ASP A 118 19.70 -7.94 -25.28
C ASP A 118 19.89 -6.72 -26.20
N GLN A 119 21.16 -6.38 -26.43
CA GLN A 119 21.58 -5.62 -27.62
C GLN A 119 22.24 -6.61 -28.58
N SER A 120 21.45 -7.27 -29.42
CA SER A 120 21.78 -7.94 -30.70
C SER A 120 20.63 -8.89 -31.03
N ALA A 121 19.71 -8.64 -31.96
CA ALA A 121 19.94 -8.56 -33.41
C ALA A 121 18.57 -8.30 -34.13
N PRO A 122 18.57 -7.98 -35.44
CA PRO A 122 17.63 -7.04 -36.04
C PRO A 122 16.36 -7.66 -36.64
N ASN A 123 15.32 -6.83 -36.63
CA ASN A 123 14.31 -6.62 -37.68
C ASN A 123 14.10 -7.77 -38.68
N ARG A 124 13.01 -8.53 -38.52
CA ARG A 124 12.46 -9.36 -39.59
C ARG A 124 10.94 -9.24 -39.64
N PHE A 125 10.48 -8.13 -40.20
CA PHE A 125 9.20 -8.10 -40.89
C PHE A 125 9.20 -9.26 -41.91
N LYS A 126 8.40 -10.29 -41.65
CA LYS A 126 7.98 -11.25 -42.67
C LYS A 126 6.50 -11.01 -42.95
N THR A 127 6.29 -10.29 -44.03
CA THR A 127 5.11 -10.28 -44.89
C THR A 127 4.40 -11.63 -44.94
N VAL A 128 3.10 -11.61 -44.71
CA VAL A 128 2.15 -12.71 -44.96
C VAL A 128 2.07 -12.96 -46.48
N PRO A 129 2.16 -14.20 -46.99
CA PRO A 129 1.88 -14.48 -48.40
C PRO A 129 0.37 -14.54 -48.64
N ALA A 130 -0.10 -13.80 -49.65
CA ALA A 130 -1.45 -13.92 -50.18
C ALA A 130 -1.62 -15.25 -50.92
N SER A 131 -2.59 -16.08 -50.51
CA SER A 131 -3.02 -17.27 -51.25
C SER A 131 -3.91 -16.89 -52.43
N PRO A 132 -3.71 -17.45 -53.62
CA PRO A 132 -4.71 -17.44 -54.68
C PRO A 132 -5.32 -18.84 -54.89
N SER A 133 -6.65 -18.92 -54.93
CA SER A 133 -7.35 -20.02 -55.59
C SER A 133 -8.68 -19.52 -56.15
N ALA A 134 -8.89 -19.86 -57.43
CA ALA A 134 -9.79 -19.24 -58.39
C ALA A 134 -11.17 -19.96 -58.46
N PRO A 135 -11.96 -19.83 -59.55
CA PRO A 135 -13.27 -19.20 -59.56
C PRO A 135 -14.44 -20.20 -59.55
N PHE A 136 -15.60 -19.76 -59.07
CA PHE A 136 -16.87 -20.46 -59.27
C PHE A 136 -17.46 -20.12 -60.65
N SER A 137 -17.63 -21.13 -61.50
CA SER A 137 -18.52 -21.08 -62.67
C SER A 137 -19.82 -21.79 -62.37
N LEU A 138 -20.92 -21.16 -62.77
CA LEU A 138 -22.30 -21.66 -62.74
C LEU A 138 -22.53 -22.73 -63.80
N ASN A 139 -23.35 -23.73 -63.46
CA ASN A 139 -24.32 -24.39 -64.34
C ASN A 139 -25.56 -24.72 -63.51
#